data_AF-A0A1B0ZEN1-F1
#
_entry.id   AF-A0A1B0ZEN1-F1
#
_cell.length_a   1.000
_cell.length_b   1.000
_cell.length_c   1.000
_cell.angle_alpha   90.00
_cell.angle_beta   90.00
_cell.angle_gamma   90.00
#
_symmetry.space_group_name_H-M   'P 1'
#
loop_
_entity.id
_entity.type
_entity.pdbx_description
1 polymer ?
#
loop_
_entity_poly.entity_id
_entity_poly.type
_entity_poly.pdbx_seq_one_letter_code
_entity_poly.pdbx_strand_id
1 'polypeptide(L)'
;LTYPLIGNYGVPDEKELDEHGLPVNFEWFEGITVAALVVGEVCESPSHWRTRQTLSRWMEDHGVPGISGIDTRALTKKIRENGSILGRIVYEMPAANVQILTFADPNLRNLVAECSVKEQRVFNASGTPRICAIDCGLKLNQIKCLVARGARVDLVPWNYALKEEEFDGLFISNGPGDPVVCKDTVTQIQKVLKNGKKPIFGICLGHQLLATAIGCKTYKMKYGNRGHNLPCVHNDTGRCFMTSQNHGFAVDSETLPAEWEPLFTNANDNTNEGTIKQ
;
A
#
# COMPACT_ATOMS: atom_id res chain seq x y z
N LEU A 1 11.10 0.68 12.26
CA LEU A 1 9.88 1.18 12.94
C LEU A 1 10.26 2.25 13.95
N THR A 2 9.40 3.23 14.18
CA THR A 2 9.67 4.36 15.09
C THR A 2 9.28 4.07 16.54
N TYR A 3 8.25 3.23 16.77
CA TYR A 3 7.96 2.75 18.11
C TYR A 3 9.12 1.87 18.60
N PRO A 4 9.67 2.10 19.81
CA PRO A 4 10.94 1.51 20.21
C PRO A 4 10.87 0.02 20.52
N LEU A 5 9.74 -0.46 21.06
CA LEU A 5 9.56 -1.84 21.53
C LEU A 5 8.68 -2.63 20.55
N ILE A 6 9.27 -3.53 19.77
CA ILE A 6 8.56 -4.24 18.70
C ILE A 6 8.41 -5.73 19.03
N GLY A 7 7.24 -6.29 18.78
CA GLY A 7 6.96 -7.72 18.98
C GLY A 7 6.24 -8.07 20.27
N ASN A 8 5.81 -7.09 21.06
CA ASN A 8 5.19 -7.30 22.39
C ASN A 8 3.99 -8.27 22.40
N TYR A 9 3.24 -8.34 21.28
CA TYR A 9 2.07 -9.21 21.13
C TYR A 9 2.35 -10.48 20.32
N GLY A 10 3.60 -10.71 19.93
CA GLY A 10 4.00 -11.81 19.06
C GLY A 10 3.29 -11.76 17.71
N VAL A 11 3.18 -12.92 17.08
CA VAL A 11 2.50 -13.09 15.79
C VAL A 11 1.31 -14.04 15.98
N PRO A 12 0.11 -13.68 15.47
CA PRO A 12 -1.08 -14.52 15.52
C PRO A 12 -1.01 -15.69 14.52
N ASP A 13 -2.01 -16.57 14.53
CA ASP A 13 -2.08 -17.70 13.62
C ASP A 13 -2.33 -17.24 12.16
N GLU A 14 -1.42 -17.58 11.26
CA GLU A 14 -1.51 -17.29 9.82
C GLU A 14 -2.56 -18.16 9.11
N LYS A 15 -2.90 -19.31 9.70
CA LYS A 15 -3.86 -20.25 9.13
C LYS A 15 -5.31 -19.93 9.50
N GLU A 16 -5.52 -18.95 10.38
CA GLU A 16 -6.86 -18.51 10.77
C GLU A 16 -7.50 -17.72 9.62
N LEU A 17 -8.51 -18.30 8.98
CA LEU A 17 -9.27 -17.71 7.88
C LEU A 17 -10.69 -17.34 8.32
N ASP A 18 -11.26 -16.29 7.74
CA ASP A 18 -12.67 -15.93 7.90
C ASP A 18 -13.59 -16.75 6.98
N GLU A 19 -14.89 -16.47 7.05
CA GLU A 19 -15.93 -17.14 6.25
C GLU A 19 -15.78 -16.94 4.73
N HIS A 20 -14.94 -16.01 4.30
CA HIS A 20 -14.61 -15.74 2.90
C HIS A 20 -13.24 -16.28 2.50
N GLY A 21 -12.58 -17.05 3.37
CA GLY A 21 -11.25 -17.60 3.12
C GLY A 21 -10.13 -16.57 3.17
N LEU A 22 -10.35 -15.41 3.80
CA LEU A 22 -9.32 -14.39 3.98
C LEU A 22 -8.63 -14.55 5.34
N PRO A 23 -7.29 -14.42 5.43
CA PRO A 23 -6.57 -14.36 6.69
C PRO A 23 -7.18 -13.37 7.68
N VAL A 24 -7.53 -13.82 8.88
CA VAL A 24 -8.21 -12.99 9.89
C VAL A 24 -7.31 -11.85 10.36
N ASN A 25 -6.05 -12.16 10.67
CA ASN A 25 -5.13 -11.27 11.35
C ASN A 25 -4.06 -10.64 10.44
N PHE A 26 -4.10 -10.89 9.13
CA PHE A 26 -3.08 -10.45 8.18
C PHE A 26 -3.70 -9.65 7.02
N GLU A 27 -2.93 -8.69 6.52
CA GLU A 27 -3.30 -7.82 5.40
C GLU A 27 -2.83 -8.35 4.04
N TRP A 28 -2.27 -9.56 4.02
CA TRP A 28 -1.69 -10.21 2.85
C TRP A 28 -2.04 -11.69 2.86
N PHE A 29 -2.11 -12.33 1.69
CA PHE A 29 -2.47 -13.75 1.61
C PHE A 29 -1.42 -14.64 2.27
N GLU A 30 -0.14 -14.44 1.94
CA GLU A 30 0.95 -15.31 2.39
C GLU A 30 2.26 -14.55 2.57
N GLY A 31 2.89 -14.73 3.73
CA GLY A 31 4.23 -14.22 4.03
C GLY A 31 4.34 -12.74 4.36
N ILE A 32 5.58 -12.25 4.31
CA ILE A 32 5.98 -10.92 4.77
C ILE A 32 6.40 -10.08 3.56
N THR A 33 5.84 -8.87 3.44
CA THR A 33 6.07 -8.01 2.26
C THR A 33 7.27 -7.06 2.40
N VAL A 34 7.78 -6.85 3.62
CA VAL A 34 8.97 -6.01 3.83
C VAL A 34 10.24 -6.80 3.51
N ALA A 35 11.18 -6.17 2.81
CA ALA A 35 12.47 -6.80 2.51
C ALA A 35 13.34 -7.01 3.75
N ALA A 36 13.15 -6.18 4.78
CA ALA A 36 13.83 -6.29 6.07
C ALA A 36 13.10 -5.47 7.14
N LEU A 37 13.36 -5.78 8.41
CA LEU A 37 12.86 -5.00 9.55
C LEU A 37 14.01 -4.40 10.38
N VAL A 38 13.93 -3.10 10.65
CA VAL A 38 14.88 -2.38 11.53
C VAL A 38 14.12 -1.84 12.73
N VAL A 39 14.53 -2.23 13.95
CA VAL A 39 13.85 -1.87 15.21
C VAL A 39 14.84 -1.37 16.27
N GLY A 40 14.30 -0.68 17.28
CA GLY A 40 15.06 -0.30 18.47
C GLY A 40 15.32 -1.53 19.34
N GLU A 41 14.25 -2.11 19.87
CA GLU A 41 14.29 -3.31 20.70
C GLU A 41 13.25 -4.32 20.22
N VAL A 42 13.58 -5.61 20.33
CA VAL A 42 12.67 -6.70 20.02
C VAL A 42 12.24 -7.38 21.32
N CYS A 43 10.94 -7.61 21.47
CA CYS A 43 10.40 -8.35 22.60
C CYS A 43 10.56 -9.85 22.35
N GLU A 44 11.38 -10.52 23.16
CA GLU A 44 11.63 -11.96 23.07
C GLU A 44 10.54 -12.80 23.75
N SER A 45 9.80 -12.21 24.68
CA SER A 45 8.74 -12.87 25.48
C SER A 45 7.38 -12.18 25.27
N PRO A 46 6.75 -12.33 24.09
CA PRO A 46 5.47 -11.70 23.80
C PRO A 46 4.35 -12.21 24.72
N SER A 47 3.37 -11.33 25.00
CA SER A 47 2.20 -11.67 25.80
C SER A 47 0.92 -11.13 25.18
N HIS A 48 0.23 -11.98 24.43
CA HIS A 48 -1.11 -11.73 23.91
C HIS A 48 -1.87 -13.05 23.75
N TRP A 49 -3.17 -13.05 23.98
CA TRP A 49 -3.99 -14.27 23.92
C TRP A 49 -4.03 -14.93 22.52
N ARG A 50 -3.80 -14.15 21.46
CA ARG A 50 -3.65 -14.66 20.08
C ARG A 50 -2.23 -15.07 19.70
N THR A 51 -1.22 -14.83 20.53
CA THR A 51 0.16 -15.16 20.18
C THR A 51 0.31 -16.65 19.86
N ARG A 52 1.01 -16.97 18.78
CA ARG A 52 1.42 -18.33 18.42
C ARG A 52 2.93 -18.48 18.34
N GLN A 53 3.63 -17.43 17.94
CA GLN A 53 5.09 -17.40 17.85
C GLN A 53 5.64 -16.00 18.08
N THR A 54 6.96 -15.91 18.28
CA THR A 54 7.66 -14.62 18.38
C THR A 54 7.79 -13.98 16.99
N LEU A 55 7.97 -12.66 16.96
CA LEU A 55 8.24 -11.93 15.72
C LEU A 55 9.50 -12.44 15.02
N SER A 56 10.57 -12.67 15.79
CA SER A 56 11.84 -13.17 15.26
C SER A 56 11.69 -14.53 14.59
N ARG A 57 10.94 -15.45 15.21
CA ARG A 57 10.70 -16.78 14.65
C ARG A 57 9.89 -16.73 13.36
N TRP A 58 8.81 -15.94 13.36
CA TRP A 58 8.00 -15.74 12.16
C TRP A 58 8.80 -15.16 10.98
N MET A 59 9.68 -14.19 11.25
CA MET A 59 10.57 -13.63 10.24
C MET A 59 11.60 -14.64 9.72
N GLU A 60 12.18 -15.45 10.62
CA GLU A 60 13.10 -16.54 10.26
C GLU A 60 12.43 -17.57 9.34
N ASP A 61 11.21 -18.01 9.69
CA ASP A 61 10.44 -18.99 8.90
C ASP A 61 10.09 -18.46 7.50
N HIS A 62 10.01 -17.14 7.33
CA HIS A 62 9.78 -16.47 6.04
C HIS A 62 11.06 -15.99 5.33
N GLY A 63 12.24 -16.25 5.90
CA GLY A 63 13.52 -15.81 5.35
C GLY A 63 13.67 -14.28 5.28
N VAL A 64 12.98 -13.52 6.13
CA VAL A 64 13.06 -12.06 6.15
C VAL A 64 14.08 -11.59 7.19
N PRO A 65 15.13 -10.85 6.79
CA PRO A 65 16.14 -10.37 7.72
C PRO A 65 15.60 -9.27 8.64
N GLY A 66 16.09 -9.27 9.88
CA GLY A 66 15.80 -8.24 10.88
C GLY A 66 17.06 -7.79 11.61
N ILE A 67 17.06 -6.56 12.11
CA ILE A 67 18.12 -6.03 13.00
C ILE A 67 17.49 -5.20 14.13
N SER A 68 17.91 -5.49 15.36
CA SER A 68 17.55 -4.76 16.58
C SER A 68 18.77 -4.01 17.15
N GLY A 69 18.58 -3.20 18.19
CA GLY A 69 19.63 -2.40 18.81
C GLY A 69 19.99 -1.14 18.02
N ILE A 70 19.16 -0.74 17.05
CA ILE A 70 19.41 0.43 16.20
C ILE A 70 18.71 1.64 16.78
N ASP A 71 19.41 2.79 16.83
CA ASP A 71 18.76 4.08 17.08
C ASP A 71 17.87 4.47 15.88
N THR A 72 16.63 3.97 15.92
CA THR A 72 15.64 4.22 14.88
C THR A 72 15.22 5.68 14.82
N ARG A 73 15.42 6.47 15.90
CA ARG A 73 15.18 7.92 15.89
C ARG A 73 16.26 8.64 15.08
N ALA A 74 17.53 8.32 15.27
CA ALA A 74 18.62 8.85 14.46
C ALA A 74 18.46 8.47 12.98
N LEU A 75 18.11 7.21 12.69
CA LEU A 75 17.81 6.76 11.33
C LEU A 75 16.64 7.53 10.71
N THR A 76 15.55 7.72 11.47
CA THR A 76 14.38 8.49 11.01
C THR A 76 14.74 9.93 10.67
N LYS A 77 15.55 10.60 11.52
CA LYS A 77 16.03 11.96 11.23
C LYS A 77 16.84 12.01 9.93
N LYS A 78 17.75 11.05 9.74
CA LYS A 78 18.60 10.97 8.54
C LYS A 78 17.76 10.81 7.27
N ILE A 79 16.76 9.95 7.27
CA ILE A 79 15.83 9.77 6.14
C ILE A 79 15.01 11.04 5.90
N ARG A 80 14.48 11.68 6.96
CA ARG A 80 13.71 12.92 6.83
C ARG A 80 14.53 14.06 6.21
N GLU A 81 15.79 14.18 6.62
CA GLU A 81 16.70 15.25 6.17
C GLU A 81 17.19 15.05 4.74
N ASN A 82 17.53 13.80 4.36
CA ASN A 82 18.14 13.48 3.06
C ASN A 82 17.15 12.90 2.03
N GLY A 83 15.91 12.63 2.42
CA GLY A 83 14.91 11.98 1.60
C GLY A 83 15.00 10.45 1.60
N SER A 84 14.43 9.79 0.61
CA SER A 84 14.44 8.32 0.50
C SER A 84 15.86 7.81 0.24
N ILE A 85 16.45 7.12 1.22
CA ILE A 85 17.83 6.60 1.17
C ILE A 85 17.80 5.10 0.86
N LEU A 86 18.69 4.63 -0.01
CA LEU A 86 18.93 3.20 -0.22
C LEU A 86 19.76 2.62 0.94
N GLY A 87 19.36 1.47 1.45
CA GLY A 87 20.01 0.81 2.58
C GLY A 87 20.14 -0.70 2.35
N ARG A 88 21.06 -1.32 3.09
CA ARG A 88 21.28 -2.78 3.10
C ARG A 88 21.63 -3.22 4.52
N ILE A 89 21.10 -4.37 4.93
CA ILE A 89 21.56 -5.10 6.11
C ILE A 89 22.63 -6.10 5.64
N VAL A 90 23.78 -6.12 6.31
CA VAL A 90 24.86 -7.09 6.08
C VAL A 90 25.14 -7.81 7.38
N TYR A 91 25.31 -9.13 7.33
CA TYR A 91 25.57 -9.95 8.51
C TYR A 91 27.02 -9.82 8.99
N GLU A 92 27.94 -9.74 8.03
CA GLU A 92 29.35 -9.49 8.26
C GLU A 92 29.80 -8.29 7.44
N MET A 93 30.74 -7.52 7.99
CA MET A 93 31.40 -6.48 7.22
C MET A 93 32.18 -7.13 6.08
N PRO A 94 31.93 -6.76 4.81
CA PRO A 94 32.66 -7.35 3.70
C PRO A 94 34.16 -7.12 3.90
N ALA A 95 34.97 -8.17 3.75
CA ALA A 95 36.44 -8.08 3.86
C ALA A 95 37.04 -7.19 2.75
N ALA A 96 36.34 -7.07 1.62
CA ALA A 96 36.63 -6.13 0.55
C ALA A 96 35.90 -4.80 0.79
N ASN A 97 36.52 -3.69 0.39
CA ASN A 97 36.00 -2.32 0.54
C ASN A 97 34.47 -2.22 0.36
N VAL A 98 33.77 -1.67 1.36
CA VAL A 98 32.31 -1.46 1.38
C VAL A 98 31.80 -0.75 0.13
N GLN A 99 32.65 0.02 -0.56
CA GLN A 99 32.35 0.69 -1.82
C GLN A 99 32.00 -0.26 -2.99
N ILE A 100 32.31 -1.55 -2.90
CA ILE A 100 31.94 -2.54 -3.92
C ILE A 100 30.45 -2.92 -3.81
N LEU A 101 29.81 -2.68 -2.66
CA LEU A 101 28.39 -2.96 -2.49
C LEU A 101 27.56 -2.01 -3.35
N THR A 102 26.94 -2.57 -4.39
CA THR A 102 25.98 -1.84 -5.23
C THR A 102 24.61 -1.79 -4.57
N PHE A 103 23.95 -0.64 -4.62
CA PHE A 103 22.55 -0.49 -4.22
C PHE A 103 21.65 -0.66 -5.44
N ALA A 104 20.61 -1.49 -5.32
CA ALA A 104 19.56 -1.58 -6.31
C ALA A 104 18.37 -0.74 -5.86
N ASP A 105 17.91 0.20 -6.69
CA ASP A 105 16.69 0.96 -6.41
C ASP A 105 15.46 0.12 -6.80
N PRO A 106 14.63 -0.32 -5.83
CA PRO A 106 13.45 -1.11 -6.14
C PRO A 106 12.40 -0.33 -6.93
N ASN A 107 12.42 1.01 -6.91
CA ASN A 107 11.44 1.84 -7.62
C ASN A 107 11.61 1.80 -9.14
N LEU A 108 12.72 1.26 -9.66
CA LEU A 108 12.93 1.07 -11.10
C LEU A 108 12.20 -0.18 -11.64
N ARG A 109 11.74 -1.08 -10.76
CA ARG A 109 11.02 -2.31 -11.11
C ARG A 109 9.51 -2.08 -11.06
N ASN A 110 8.77 -2.91 -11.79
CA ASN A 110 7.32 -2.96 -11.66
C ASN A 110 6.93 -3.78 -10.42
N LEU A 111 6.98 -3.13 -9.24
CA LEU A 111 6.64 -3.77 -7.97
C LEU A 111 5.19 -4.24 -7.90
N VAL A 112 4.28 -3.57 -8.64
CA VAL A 112 2.89 -3.98 -8.76
C VAL A 112 2.77 -5.38 -9.39
N ALA A 113 3.54 -5.65 -10.45
CA ALA A 113 3.54 -6.96 -11.09
C ALA A 113 4.09 -8.08 -10.18
N GLU A 114 5.01 -7.74 -9.29
CA GLU A 114 5.58 -8.68 -8.32
C GLU A 114 4.54 -9.09 -7.27
N CYS A 115 3.76 -8.14 -6.76
CA CYS A 115 2.84 -8.37 -5.64
C CYS A 115 1.40 -8.73 -6.04
N SER A 116 0.97 -8.40 -7.26
CA SER A 116 -0.39 -8.68 -7.73
C SER A 116 -0.69 -10.18 -7.83
N VAL A 117 -1.94 -10.57 -7.56
CA VAL A 117 -2.47 -11.91 -7.82
C VAL A 117 -2.21 -12.33 -9.27
N LYS A 118 -1.97 -13.63 -9.46
CA LYS A 118 -1.70 -14.20 -10.79
C LYS A 118 -2.97 -14.64 -11.52
N GLU A 119 -4.03 -14.92 -10.76
CA GLU A 119 -5.32 -15.39 -11.26
C GLU A 119 -6.45 -14.65 -10.56
N GLN A 120 -7.59 -14.57 -11.24
CA GLN A 120 -8.79 -13.93 -10.70
C GLN A 120 -9.31 -14.71 -9.48
N ARG A 121 -9.76 -13.99 -8.47
CA ARG A 121 -10.43 -14.54 -7.28
C ARG A 121 -11.78 -13.86 -7.08
N VAL A 122 -12.78 -14.60 -6.63
CA VAL A 122 -14.14 -14.08 -6.38
C VAL A 122 -14.47 -14.23 -4.91
N PHE A 123 -14.88 -13.13 -4.28
CA PHE A 123 -15.34 -13.08 -2.90
C PHE A 123 -16.81 -12.68 -2.85
N ASN A 124 -17.58 -13.31 -1.96
CA ASN A 124 -19.02 -13.10 -1.82
C ASN A 124 -19.76 -13.22 -3.16
N ALA A 125 -19.72 -14.41 -3.78
CA ALA A 125 -20.15 -14.61 -5.16
C ALA A 125 -21.62 -14.26 -5.46
N SER A 126 -22.49 -14.33 -4.43
CA SER A 126 -23.91 -13.94 -4.50
C SER A 126 -24.16 -12.47 -4.11
N GLY A 127 -23.11 -11.72 -3.76
CA GLY A 127 -23.18 -10.34 -3.34
C GLY A 127 -23.55 -9.36 -4.46
N THR A 128 -23.97 -8.17 -4.05
CA THR A 128 -24.29 -7.04 -4.94
C THR A 128 -23.99 -5.72 -4.22
N PRO A 129 -23.45 -4.70 -4.91
CA PRO A 129 -23.08 -4.67 -6.33
C PRO A 129 -21.86 -5.55 -6.66
N ARG A 130 -21.63 -5.82 -7.96
CA ARG A 130 -20.42 -6.51 -8.44
C ARG A 130 -19.29 -5.51 -8.65
N ILE A 131 -18.23 -5.62 -7.86
CA ILE A 131 -17.06 -4.74 -7.90
C ILE A 131 -15.89 -5.49 -8.52
N CYS A 132 -15.34 -4.96 -9.62
CA CYS A 132 -14.06 -5.41 -10.15
C CYS A 132 -12.94 -4.69 -9.39
N ALA A 133 -12.09 -5.43 -8.69
CA ALA A 133 -10.97 -4.90 -7.92
C ALA A 133 -9.64 -5.23 -8.60
N ILE A 134 -8.94 -4.22 -9.12
CA ILE A 134 -7.59 -4.40 -9.66
C ILE A 134 -6.61 -4.51 -8.50
N ASP A 135 -5.91 -5.64 -8.43
CA ASP A 135 -4.88 -5.86 -7.43
C ASP A 135 -3.56 -5.23 -7.86
N CYS A 136 -3.25 -4.07 -7.28
CA CYS A 136 -1.98 -3.40 -7.43
C CYS A 136 -1.00 -3.69 -6.27
N GLY A 137 -1.27 -4.68 -5.40
CA GLY A 137 -0.63 -4.84 -4.09
C GLY A 137 -1.61 -4.60 -2.95
N LEU A 138 -2.82 -5.12 -3.11
CA LEU A 138 -3.98 -4.89 -2.27
C LEU A 138 -3.76 -5.41 -0.85
N LYS A 139 -4.07 -4.56 0.13
CA LYS A 139 -4.33 -4.97 1.51
C LYS A 139 -5.70 -5.63 1.63
N LEU A 140 -5.75 -6.84 2.21
CA LEU A 140 -6.95 -7.66 2.28
C LEU A 140 -8.15 -6.99 2.98
N ASN A 141 -7.91 -6.07 3.90
CA ASN A 141 -9.01 -5.37 4.57
C ASN A 141 -9.87 -4.52 3.62
N GLN A 142 -9.37 -4.15 2.43
CA GLN A 142 -10.20 -3.51 1.39
C GLN A 142 -11.28 -4.46 0.89
N ILE A 143 -10.94 -5.73 0.64
CA ILE A 143 -11.92 -6.75 0.22
C ILE A 143 -12.91 -7.00 1.36
N LYS A 144 -12.41 -7.19 2.60
CA LYS A 144 -13.27 -7.39 3.79
C LYS A 144 -14.28 -6.27 3.94
N CYS A 145 -13.86 -5.01 3.80
CA CYS A 145 -14.74 -3.85 3.90
C CYS A 145 -15.83 -3.82 2.80
N LEU A 146 -15.50 -4.19 1.56
CA LEU A 146 -16.46 -4.23 0.46
C LEU A 146 -17.46 -5.38 0.65
N VAL A 147 -16.96 -6.57 0.99
CA VAL A 147 -17.80 -7.76 1.24
C VAL A 147 -18.73 -7.55 2.43
N ALA A 148 -18.25 -6.96 3.53
CA ALA A 148 -19.08 -6.62 4.69
C ALA A 148 -20.23 -5.64 4.38
N ARG A 149 -20.15 -4.93 3.24
CA ARG A 149 -21.24 -4.06 2.72
C ARG A 149 -22.14 -4.78 1.73
N GLY A 150 -22.00 -6.09 1.59
CA GLY A 150 -22.81 -6.94 0.71
C GLY A 150 -22.28 -7.08 -0.71
N ALA A 151 -21.19 -6.41 -1.09
CA ALA A 151 -20.68 -6.44 -2.46
C ALA A 151 -20.06 -7.79 -2.82
N ARG A 152 -20.24 -8.20 -4.07
CA ARG A 152 -19.40 -9.22 -4.70
C ARG A 152 -18.10 -8.56 -5.15
N VAL A 153 -16.95 -9.15 -4.83
CA VAL A 153 -15.65 -8.62 -5.25
C VAL A 153 -14.93 -9.61 -6.15
N ASP A 154 -14.72 -9.21 -7.39
CA ASP A 154 -13.90 -9.93 -8.36
C ASP A 154 -12.49 -9.30 -8.35
N LEU A 155 -11.56 -9.90 -7.62
CA LEU A 155 -10.15 -9.48 -7.56
C LEU A 155 -9.43 -9.96 -8.81
N VAL A 156 -8.84 -9.05 -9.57
CA VAL A 156 -8.15 -9.35 -10.84
C VAL A 156 -6.70 -8.88 -10.83
N PRO A 157 -5.81 -9.53 -11.62
CA PRO A 157 -4.42 -9.08 -11.76
C PRO A 157 -4.29 -7.63 -12.24
N TRP A 158 -3.17 -6.99 -11.92
CA TRP A 158 -2.87 -5.59 -12.27
C TRP A 158 -2.96 -5.27 -13.77
N ASN A 159 -2.68 -6.26 -14.63
CA ASN A 159 -2.68 -6.16 -16.09
C ASN A 159 -3.95 -6.75 -16.72
N TYR A 160 -5.00 -6.99 -15.93
CA TYR A 160 -6.25 -7.55 -16.41
C TYR A 160 -6.92 -6.65 -17.45
N ALA A 161 -7.41 -7.25 -18.53
CA ALA A 161 -8.20 -6.54 -19.54
C ALA A 161 -9.62 -6.31 -19.00
N LEU A 162 -9.92 -5.08 -18.56
CA LEU A 162 -11.20 -4.73 -17.97
C LEU A 162 -12.34 -4.89 -18.97
N LYS A 163 -13.42 -5.52 -18.52
CA LYS A 163 -14.67 -5.72 -19.24
C LYS A 163 -15.79 -4.99 -18.50
N GLU A 164 -16.10 -3.77 -18.92
CA GLU A 164 -16.97 -2.86 -18.19
C GLU A 164 -18.41 -3.38 -18.03
N GLU A 165 -18.85 -4.20 -18.98
CA GLU A 165 -20.14 -4.89 -18.95
C GLU A 165 -20.25 -5.93 -17.83
N GLU A 166 -19.14 -6.39 -17.27
CA GLU A 166 -19.12 -7.44 -16.26
C GLU A 166 -19.18 -6.91 -14.82
N PHE A 167 -19.09 -5.60 -14.57
CA PHE A 167 -19.11 -5.07 -13.19
C PHE A 167 -19.93 -3.79 -13.06
N ASP A 168 -20.38 -3.51 -11.84
CA ASP A 168 -21.16 -2.32 -11.47
C ASP A 168 -20.27 -1.17 -11.01
N GLY A 169 -19.09 -1.46 -10.47
CA GLY A 169 -18.09 -0.46 -10.08
C GLY A 169 -16.66 -0.99 -10.20
N LEU A 170 -15.72 -0.06 -10.38
CA LEU A 170 -14.29 -0.36 -10.46
C LEU A 170 -13.58 0.10 -9.18
N PHE A 171 -12.82 -0.80 -8.57
CA PHE A 171 -11.96 -0.51 -7.44
C PHE A 171 -10.49 -0.69 -7.83
N ILE A 172 -9.64 0.27 -7.47
CA ILE A 172 -8.20 0.23 -7.75
C ILE A 172 -7.49 0.25 -6.40
N SER A 173 -6.79 -0.82 -6.06
CA SER A 173 -6.23 -0.99 -4.73
C SER A 173 -5.03 -0.08 -4.45
N ASN A 174 -4.59 -0.08 -3.19
CA ASN A 174 -3.24 0.36 -2.86
C ASN A 174 -2.17 -0.52 -3.54
N GLY A 175 -0.92 -0.06 -3.49
CA GLY A 175 0.20 -0.82 -4.01
C GLY A 175 1.55 -0.17 -3.76
N PRO A 176 2.66 -0.88 -4.04
CA PRO A 176 4.00 -0.34 -4.00
C PRO A 176 4.40 0.32 -5.33
N GLY A 177 5.50 1.08 -5.29
CA GLY A 177 6.18 1.55 -6.51
C GLY A 177 5.66 2.89 -7.04
N ASP A 178 6.06 3.17 -8.28
CA ASP A 178 5.79 4.42 -8.99
C ASP A 178 4.59 4.25 -9.94
N PRO A 179 3.55 5.10 -9.89
CA PRO A 179 2.44 5.02 -10.84
C PRO A 179 2.88 5.13 -12.31
N VAL A 180 4.01 5.79 -12.61
CA VAL A 180 4.53 5.97 -13.98
C VAL A 180 4.94 4.64 -14.63
N VAL A 181 5.31 3.62 -13.85
CA VAL A 181 5.65 2.28 -14.39
C VAL A 181 4.42 1.43 -14.70
N CYS A 182 3.22 1.84 -14.30
CA CYS A 182 1.97 1.07 -14.39
C CYS A 182 1.12 1.42 -15.63
N LYS A 183 1.76 1.63 -16.79
CA LYS A 183 1.11 2.15 -18.02
C LYS A 183 -0.07 1.30 -18.52
N ASP A 184 0.02 -0.02 -18.41
CA ASP A 184 -1.03 -0.93 -18.87
C ASP A 184 -2.29 -0.78 -18.01
N THR A 185 -2.13 -0.70 -16.68
CA THR A 185 -3.23 -0.47 -15.74
C THR A 185 -3.88 0.89 -15.98
N VAL A 186 -3.08 1.95 -16.13
CA VAL A 186 -3.58 3.30 -16.46
C VAL A 186 -4.41 3.28 -17.75
N THR A 187 -3.94 2.58 -18.78
CA THR A 187 -4.65 2.44 -20.05
C THR A 187 -6.01 1.77 -19.89
N GLN A 188 -6.13 0.76 -19.02
CA GLN A 188 -7.41 0.12 -18.72
C GLN A 188 -8.35 1.05 -17.95
N ILE A 189 -7.83 1.79 -16.96
CA ILE A 189 -8.62 2.77 -16.19
C ILE A 189 -9.17 3.86 -17.13
N GLN A 190 -8.35 4.35 -18.07
CA GLN A 190 -8.77 5.34 -19.07
C GLN A 190 -9.95 4.88 -19.93
N LYS A 191 -10.01 3.59 -20.29
CA LYS A 191 -11.14 3.03 -21.07
C LYS A 191 -12.44 3.13 -20.29
N VAL A 192 -12.43 2.76 -19.00
CA VAL A 192 -13.62 2.81 -18.13
C VAL A 192 -14.03 4.25 -17.85
N LEU A 193 -13.07 5.14 -17.58
CA LEU A 193 -13.32 6.57 -17.40
C LEU A 193 -14.02 7.21 -18.60
N LYS A 194 -13.57 6.88 -19.82
CA LYS A 194 -14.12 7.44 -21.06
C LYS A 194 -15.60 7.12 -21.25
N ASN A 195 -16.05 5.96 -20.78
CA ASN A 195 -17.46 5.57 -20.87
C ASN A 195 -18.31 6.30 -19.82
N GLY A 196 -17.75 6.64 -18.66
CA GLY A 196 -18.36 7.54 -17.67
C GLY A 196 -19.60 7.01 -16.96
N LYS A 197 -19.90 5.70 -17.06
CA LYS A 197 -21.13 5.08 -16.54
C LYS A 197 -20.96 4.41 -15.19
N LYS A 198 -19.74 4.05 -14.81
CA LYS A 198 -19.45 3.24 -13.63
C LYS A 198 -18.71 4.08 -12.57
N PRO A 199 -19.08 3.99 -11.28
CA PRO A 199 -18.28 4.56 -10.21
C PRO A 199 -16.88 3.92 -10.18
N ILE A 200 -15.86 4.74 -9.95
CA ILE A 200 -14.47 4.32 -9.82
C ILE A 200 -13.94 4.83 -8.48
N PHE A 201 -13.33 3.94 -7.71
CA PHE A 201 -12.73 4.28 -6.42
C PHE A 201 -11.29 3.77 -6.33
N GLY A 202 -10.33 4.68 -6.14
CA GLY A 202 -8.91 4.37 -6.03
C GLY A 202 -8.37 4.68 -4.63
N ILE A 203 -7.55 3.79 -4.07
CA ILE A 203 -6.91 3.97 -2.76
C ILE A 203 -5.39 4.02 -2.92
N CYS A 204 -4.72 5.02 -2.33
CA CYS A 204 -3.25 5.15 -2.32
C CYS A 204 -2.66 5.12 -3.74
N LEU A 205 -2.00 4.02 -4.16
CA LEU A 205 -1.55 3.88 -5.54
C LEU A 205 -2.73 3.94 -6.52
N GLY A 206 -3.89 3.37 -6.17
CA GLY A 206 -5.09 3.47 -7.02
C GLY A 206 -5.58 4.89 -7.23
N HIS A 207 -5.43 5.77 -6.22
CA HIS A 207 -5.68 7.21 -6.37
C HIS A 207 -4.71 7.83 -7.37
N GLN A 208 -3.42 7.51 -7.26
CA GLN A 208 -2.38 8.01 -8.16
C GLN A 208 -2.59 7.52 -9.60
N LEU A 209 -2.93 6.25 -9.81
CA LEU A 209 -3.20 5.68 -11.13
C LEU A 209 -4.45 6.30 -11.76
N LEU A 210 -5.48 6.55 -10.96
CA LEU A 210 -6.68 7.26 -11.40
C LEU A 210 -6.35 8.70 -11.82
N ALA A 211 -5.56 9.42 -11.01
CA ALA A 211 -5.09 10.77 -11.33
C ALA A 211 -4.23 10.78 -12.62
N THR A 212 -3.33 9.82 -12.80
CA THR A 212 -2.55 9.68 -14.04
C THR A 212 -3.45 9.39 -15.24
N ALA A 213 -4.48 8.54 -15.06
CA ALA A 213 -5.43 8.22 -16.12
C ALA A 213 -6.19 9.45 -16.64
N ILE A 214 -6.49 10.42 -15.78
CA ILE A 214 -7.13 11.68 -16.16
C ILE A 214 -6.13 12.75 -16.63
N GLY A 215 -4.83 12.44 -16.71
CA GLY A 215 -3.80 13.33 -17.24
C GLY A 215 -3.01 14.13 -16.20
N CYS A 216 -3.19 13.87 -14.90
CA CYS A 216 -2.41 14.54 -13.86
C CYS A 216 -0.97 14.00 -13.79
N LYS A 217 -0.06 14.85 -13.31
CA LYS A 217 1.30 14.44 -12.97
C LYS A 217 1.38 13.90 -11.55
N THR A 218 2.31 12.98 -11.35
CA THR A 218 2.69 12.46 -10.03
C THR A 218 4.17 12.73 -9.80
N TYR A 219 4.56 12.93 -8.55
CA TYR A 219 5.96 13.18 -8.19
C TYR A 219 6.38 12.39 -6.97
N LYS A 220 7.67 12.08 -6.89
CA LYS A 220 8.28 11.42 -5.73
C LYS A 220 8.43 12.43 -4.60
N MET A 221 7.85 12.11 -3.44
CA MET A 221 8.00 12.91 -2.23
C MET A 221 9.38 12.71 -1.63
N LYS A 222 9.85 13.68 -0.84
CA LYS A 222 11.16 13.62 -0.18
C LYS A 222 11.31 12.35 0.67
N TYR A 223 10.42 12.15 1.64
CA TYR A 223 10.41 10.98 2.54
C TYR A 223 9.04 10.32 2.68
N GLY A 224 8.03 10.78 1.91
CA GLY A 224 6.67 10.23 1.87
C GLY A 224 5.87 10.39 3.16
N ASN A 225 4.58 10.09 3.09
CA ASN A 225 3.70 10.02 4.26
C ASN A 225 3.53 8.57 4.70
N ARG A 226 4.02 8.26 5.91
CA ARG A 226 4.07 6.91 6.47
C ARG A 226 3.75 6.93 7.95
N GLY A 227 2.54 6.51 8.32
CA GLY A 227 2.10 6.52 9.72
C GLY A 227 0.60 6.33 9.86
N HIS A 228 0.11 6.34 11.10
CA HIS A 228 -1.31 6.19 11.45
C HIS A 228 -1.93 7.48 12.01
N ASN A 229 -1.22 8.59 11.88
CA ASN A 229 -1.53 9.86 12.52
C ASN A 229 -1.42 11.04 11.52
N LEU A 230 -1.77 10.81 10.25
CA LEU A 230 -1.67 11.83 9.22
C LEU A 230 -3.01 12.59 9.13
N PRO A 231 -3.02 13.91 9.36
CA PRO A 231 -4.25 14.71 9.30
C PRO A 231 -4.60 15.05 7.85
N CYS A 232 -5.79 14.63 7.41
CA CYS A 232 -6.34 15.00 6.10
C CYS A 232 -7.57 15.89 6.30
N VAL A 233 -7.56 17.06 5.69
CA VAL A 233 -8.68 18.01 5.68
C VAL A 233 -9.52 17.77 4.44
N HIS A 234 -10.82 17.58 4.63
CA HIS A 234 -11.79 17.55 3.55
C HIS A 234 -12.05 18.97 3.06
N ASN A 235 -11.86 19.23 1.77
CA ASN A 235 -11.84 20.59 1.25
C ASN A 235 -13.20 21.31 1.37
N ASP A 236 -14.31 20.64 1.06
CA ASP A 236 -15.64 21.31 1.12
C ASP A 236 -16.12 21.61 2.55
N THR A 237 -15.84 20.70 3.49
CA THR A 237 -16.41 20.77 4.85
C THR A 237 -15.45 21.34 5.88
N GLY A 238 -14.16 21.44 5.57
CA GLY A 238 -13.11 21.81 6.51
C GLY A 238 -12.84 20.77 7.62
N ARG A 239 -13.51 19.61 7.58
CA ARG A 239 -13.34 18.56 8.60
C ARG A 239 -11.98 17.89 8.46
N CYS A 240 -11.28 17.75 9.57
CA CYS A 240 -10.01 17.01 9.64
C CYS A 240 -10.23 15.57 10.11
N PHE A 241 -9.58 14.62 9.45
CA PHE A 241 -9.60 13.21 9.75
C PHE A 241 -8.18 12.69 9.99
N MET A 242 -7.99 11.87 11.01
CA MET A 242 -6.74 11.14 11.21
C MET A 242 -6.71 9.91 10.31
N THR A 243 -5.67 9.77 9.50
CA THR A 243 -5.57 8.73 8.48
C THR A 243 -4.31 7.88 8.63
N SER A 244 -4.40 6.64 8.14
CA SER A 244 -3.26 5.76 7.95
C SER A 244 -2.74 5.89 6.52
N GLN A 245 -1.48 6.29 6.37
CA GLN A 245 -0.85 6.51 5.07
C GLN A 245 0.44 5.72 4.96
N ASN A 246 0.75 5.27 3.75
CA ASN A 246 2.02 4.64 3.39
C ASN A 246 2.30 4.82 1.90
N HIS A 247 2.67 6.03 1.48
CA HIS A 247 3.04 6.33 0.11
C HIS A 247 4.27 7.23 0.02
N GLY A 248 5.06 7.03 -1.03
CA GLY A 248 6.25 7.82 -1.34
C GLY A 248 6.06 8.78 -2.53
N PHE A 249 4.88 8.76 -3.14
CA PHE A 249 4.51 9.57 -4.30
C PHE A 249 3.23 10.34 -3.99
N ALA A 250 3.04 11.48 -4.64
CA ALA A 250 1.86 12.31 -4.51
C ALA A 250 1.38 12.79 -5.89
N VAL A 251 0.10 13.14 -5.96
CA VAL A 251 -0.50 13.77 -7.14
C VAL A 251 -0.23 15.27 -7.10
N ASP A 252 0.15 15.84 -8.24
CA ASP A 252 0.26 17.28 -8.40
C ASP A 252 -1.13 17.89 -8.68
N SER A 253 -1.74 18.47 -7.65
CA SER A 253 -3.07 19.05 -7.73
C SER A 253 -3.17 20.24 -8.69
N GLU A 254 -2.04 20.92 -9.01
CA GLU A 254 -2.05 22.01 -9.99
C GLU A 254 -2.25 21.51 -11.43
N THR A 255 -2.07 20.20 -11.64
CA THR A 255 -2.24 19.55 -12.96
C THR A 255 -3.62 18.90 -13.14
N LEU A 256 -4.53 19.09 -12.19
CA LEU A 256 -5.89 18.56 -12.29
C LEU A 256 -6.65 19.22 -13.46
N PRO A 257 -7.31 18.42 -14.33
CA PRO A 257 -8.22 18.97 -15.32
C PRO A 257 -9.39 19.71 -14.66
N ALA A 258 -10.01 20.64 -15.38
CA ALA A 258 -11.09 21.50 -14.85
C ALA A 258 -12.30 20.75 -14.27
N GLU A 259 -12.55 19.52 -14.73
CA GLU A 259 -13.66 18.65 -14.30
C GLU A 259 -13.36 17.92 -12.97
N TRP A 260 -12.17 18.12 -12.41
CA TRP A 260 -11.68 17.42 -11.22
C TRP A 260 -11.17 18.42 -10.19
N GLU A 261 -11.37 18.07 -8.93
CA GLU A 261 -10.93 18.90 -7.82
C GLU A 261 -10.29 18.07 -6.71
N PRO A 262 -9.39 18.68 -5.91
CA PRO A 262 -8.88 18.05 -4.71
C PRO A 262 -10.01 17.82 -3.71
N LEU A 263 -10.16 16.58 -3.22
CA LEU A 263 -11.14 16.22 -2.19
C LEU A 263 -10.55 16.34 -0.78
N PHE A 264 -9.32 15.86 -0.62
CA PHE A 264 -8.58 15.89 0.65
C PHE A 264 -7.19 16.48 0.47
N THR A 265 -6.75 17.22 1.49
CA THR A 265 -5.42 17.83 1.56
C THR A 265 -4.76 17.50 2.90
N ASN A 266 -3.49 17.14 2.88
CA ASN A 266 -2.72 16.89 4.10
C ASN A 266 -2.48 18.19 4.87
N ALA A 267 -2.83 18.24 6.14
CA ALA A 267 -2.69 19.47 6.94
C ALA A 267 -1.23 19.80 7.33
N ASN A 268 -0.31 18.82 7.26
CA ASN A 268 1.08 19.01 7.66
C ASN A 268 1.94 19.57 6.52
N ASP A 269 1.69 19.14 5.28
CA ASP A 269 2.55 19.43 4.13
C ASP A 269 1.82 19.93 2.86
N ASN A 270 0.49 20.10 2.94
CA ASN A 270 -0.39 20.55 1.85
C ASN A 270 -0.39 19.63 0.61
N THR A 271 0.10 18.40 0.72
CA THR A 271 0.05 17.45 -0.39
C THR A 271 -1.38 16.95 -0.63
N ASN A 272 -1.67 16.56 -1.89
CA ASN A 272 -2.96 16.01 -2.26
C ASN A 272 -3.18 14.61 -1.66
N GLU A 273 -4.34 14.41 -1.05
CA GLU A 273 -4.72 13.15 -0.37
C GLU A 273 -6.03 12.56 -0.92
N GLY A 274 -6.53 13.10 -2.01
CA GLY A 274 -7.72 12.62 -2.70
C GLY A 274 -8.18 13.60 -3.76
N THR A 275 -8.84 13.08 -4.79
CA THR A 275 -9.46 13.85 -5.87
C THR A 275 -10.84 13.31 -6.17
N ILE A 276 -11.73 14.19 -6.59
CA ILE A 276 -13.09 13.85 -7.00
C ILE A 276 -13.41 14.53 -8.33
N LYS A 277 -14.28 13.90 -9.11
CA LYS A 277 -14.84 14.50 -10.32
C LYS A 277 -16.06 15.35 -9.92
N GLN A 278 -16.18 16.55 -10.49
CA GLN A 278 -17.34 17.42 -10.32
C GLN A 278 -18.62 16.84 -10.94
#